data_AF-B9SUX5-F1
#
_entry.id   AF-B9SUX5-F1
#
_cell.length_a   1.000
_cell.length_b   1.000
_cell.length_c   1.000
_cell.angle_alpha   90.00
_cell.angle_beta   90.00
_cell.angle_gamma   90.00
#
_symmetry.space_group_name_H-M   'P 1'
#
loop_
_entity.id
_entity.type
_entity.pdbx_description
1 polymer ?
#
loop_
_entity_poly.entity_id
_entity_poly.type
_entity_poly.pdbx_seq_one_letter_code
_entity_poly.pdbx_strand_id
1 'polypeptide(L)' 'MPTTLTSRHVAVIGAGASGLVTARELRREGHEVVVFERQSQIGGTWVYDPRVEPDPLGLDPN' A
#
# COMPACT_ATOMS: atom_id res chain seq x y z
N MET A 1 -0.83 17.91 -30.61
CA MET A 1 0.00 16.72 -30.86
C MET A 1 -0.35 15.70 -29.77
N PRO A 2 -0.79 14.47 -30.07
CA PRO A 2 -1.05 13.49 -29.02
C PRO A 2 0.31 13.01 -28.49
N THR A 3 0.58 13.29 -27.23
CA THR A 3 1.73 12.76 -26.49
C THR A 3 1.55 11.25 -26.41
N THR A 4 2.47 10.48 -26.98
CA THR A 4 2.49 9.03 -26.87
C THR A 4 2.54 8.66 -25.38
N LEU A 5 1.47 8.02 -24.88
CA LEU A 5 1.47 7.47 -23.53
C LEU A 5 2.56 6.39 -23.47
N THR A 6 3.67 6.70 -22.81
CA THR A 6 4.77 5.75 -22.61
C THR A 6 4.34 4.77 -21.53
N SER A 7 4.02 3.53 -21.92
CA SER A 7 3.81 2.46 -20.96
C SER A 7 5.11 2.21 -20.18
N ARG A 8 4.99 1.98 -18.88
CA ARG A 8 6.11 1.80 -17.95
C ARG A 8 5.80 0.62 -17.03
N HIS A 9 6.85 -0.02 -16.55
CA HIS A 9 6.77 -1.05 -15.52
C HIS A 9 7.00 -0.41 -14.16
N VAL A 10 6.02 -0.48 -13.27
CA VAL A 10 6.03 0.26 -12.00
C VAL A 10 5.85 -0.70 -10.83
N ALA A 11 6.73 -0.59 -9.83
CA ALA A 11 6.61 -1.27 -8.56
C ALA A 11 5.97 -0.33 -7.52
N VAL A 12 4.88 -0.78 -6.89
CA VAL A 12 4.23 -0.08 -5.77
C VAL A 12 4.53 -0.85 -4.49
N ILE A 13 5.10 -0.18 -3.48
CA ILE A 13 5.43 -0.78 -2.19
C ILE A 13 4.36 -0.41 -1.17
N GLY A 14 3.68 -1.43 -0.64
CA GLY A 14 2.55 -1.34 0.29
C GLY A 14 1.20 -1.47 -0.40
N ALA A 15 0.33 -2.35 0.11
CA ALA A 15 -1.05 -2.56 -0.34
C ALA A 15 -2.06 -1.96 0.65
N GLY A 16 -1.74 -0.80 1.23
CA GLY A 16 -2.69 0.04 1.94
C GLY A 16 -3.57 0.86 0.98
N ALA A 17 -4.41 1.74 1.54
CA ALA A 17 -5.32 2.57 0.75
C ALA A 17 -4.60 3.39 -0.34
N SER A 18 -3.45 3.99 0.00
CA SER A 18 -2.64 4.76 -0.96
C SER A 18 -2.10 3.88 -2.09
N GLY A 19 -1.46 2.75 -1.77
CA GLY A 19 -0.88 1.85 -2.76
C GLY A 19 -1.90 1.25 -3.72
N LEU A 20 -3.09 0.88 -3.23
CA LEU A 20 -4.18 0.38 -4.07
C LEU A 20 -4.73 1.45 -5.03
N VAL A 21 -4.88 2.70 -4.57
CA VAL A 21 -5.29 3.81 -5.44
C VAL A 21 -4.21 4.12 -6.48
N THR A 22 -2.94 4.18 -6.07
CA THR A 22 -1.80 4.37 -6.98
C THR A 22 -1.76 3.29 -8.06
N ALA A 23 -1.90 2.02 -7.68
CA ALA A 23 -1.89 0.91 -8.64
C ALA A 23 -3.08 0.97 -9.60
N ARG A 24 -4.27 1.37 -9.12
CA ARG A 24 -5.46 1.55 -9.95
C ARG A 24 -5.27 2.64 -10.99
N GLU A 25 -4.79 3.82 -10.61
CA GLU A 25 -4.62 4.93 -11.54
C GLU A 25 -3.49 4.67 -12.54
N LEU A 26 -2.35 4.13 -12.10
CA LEU A 26 -1.26 3.76 -13.00
C LEU A 26 -1.71 2.72 -14.05
N ARG A 27 -2.49 1.73 -13.63
CA ARG A 27 -3.06 0.73 -14.55
C ARG A 27 -4.07 1.34 -15.52
N ARG A 28 -4.85 2.36 -15.09
CA ARG A 28 -5.78 3.10 -15.97
C ARG A 28 -5.05 3.93 -17.02
N GLU A 29 -3.88 4.45 -16.69
CA GLU A 29 -3.01 5.19 -17.61
C GLU A 29 -2.22 4.28 -18.57
N GLY A 30 -2.36 2.95 -18.45
CA GLY A 30 -1.75 1.98 -19.34
C GLY A 30 -0.35 1.51 -18.92
N HIS A 31 0.01 1.72 -17.66
CA HIS A 31 1.23 1.18 -17.09
C HIS A 31 1.03 -0.26 -16.60
N GLU A 32 2.10 -1.04 -16.66
CA GLU A 32 2.16 -2.37 -16.06
C GLU A 32 2.63 -2.22 -14.61
N VAL A 33 1.82 -2.67 -13.65
CA VAL A 33 2.03 -2.38 -12.23
C VAL A 33 2.12 -3.67 -11.42
N VAL A 34 3.12 -3.75 -10.55
CA VAL A 34 3.28 -4.82 -9.56
C VAL A 34 3.21 -4.19 -8.16
N VAL A 35 2.35 -4.72 -7.30
CA VAL A 35 2.21 -4.26 -5.90
C VAL A 35 2.87 -5.28 -4.97
N PHE A 36 3.72 -4.80 -4.08
CA PHE A 36 4.38 -5.61 -3.06
C PHE A 36 3.82 -5.27 -1.68
N GLU A 37 3.37 -6.27 -0.94
CA GLU A 37 2.90 -6.13 0.44
C GLU A 37 3.68 -7.11 1.32
N ARG A 38 4.08 -6.65 2.51
CA ARG A 38 4.79 -7.44 3.49
C ARG A 38 3.84 -8.38 4.24
N GLN A 39 2.62 -7.92 4.51
CA GLN A 39 1.61 -8.67 5.26
C GLN A 39 0.91 -9.72 4.37
N SER A 40 0.28 -10.69 5.01
CA SER A 40 -0.54 -11.70 4.33
C SER A 40 -1.89 -11.18 3.85
N GLN A 41 -2.27 -9.95 4.25
CA GLN A 41 -3.52 -9.30 3.92
C GLN A 41 -3.27 -7.88 3.42
N ILE A 42 -4.10 -7.45 2.47
CA ILE A 42 -4.11 -6.06 1.97
C ILE A 42 -4.99 -5.18 2.85
N GLY A 43 -4.76 -3.87 2.83
CA GLY A 43 -5.53 -2.87 3.59
C GLY A 43 -4.67 -1.98 4.48
N GLY A 44 -3.40 -2.36 4.71
CA GLY A 44 -2.47 -1.60 5.54
C GLY A 44 -3.04 -1.37 6.94
N THR A 45 -3.12 -0.12 7.37
CA THR A 45 -3.64 0.28 8.70
C THR A 45 -5.05 -0.24 9.01
N TRP A 46 -5.87 -0.50 7.99
CA TRP A 46 -7.25 -0.97 8.20
C TRP A 46 -7.35 -2.48 8.46
N VAL A 47 -6.26 -3.23 8.28
CA VAL A 47 -6.17 -4.63 8.70
C VAL A 47 -5.94 -4.64 10.20
N TYR A 48 -6.91 -5.16 10.95
CA TYR A 48 -6.79 -5.30 12.40
C TYR A 48 -5.62 -6.23 12.75
N ASP A 49 -4.78 -5.76 13.66
CA ASP A 49 -3.65 -6.51 14.21
C ASP A 49 -3.80 -6.52 15.74
N PRO A 50 -3.91 -7.71 16.37
CA PRO A 50 -4.06 -7.81 17.82
C PRO A 50 -2.76 -7.49 18.56
N ARG A 51 -1.62 -7.33 17.86
CA ARG A 51 -0.34 -7.02 18.49
C ARG A 51 -0.36 -5.58 18.98
N VAL A 52 -0.15 -5.43 20.27
CA VAL A 52 0.05 -4.15 20.94
C VAL A 52 1.55 -4.03 21.24
N GLU A 53 2.15 -2.88 20.94
CA GLU A 53 3.51 -2.61 21.40
C GLU A 53 3.53 -2.61 22.93
N PRO A 54 4.51 -3.25 23.58
CA PRO A 54 4.62 -3.21 25.04
C PRO A 54 4.76 -1.77 25.50
N ASP A 55 3.97 -1.34 26.48
CA ASP A 55 4.06 0.00 27.08
C ASP A 55 5.40 0.15 27.83
N PRO A 56 6.41 0.81 27.25
CA PRO A 56 7.74 0.89 27.86
C PRO A 56 7.77 1.90 29.02
N LEU A 57 6.77 2.77 29.09
CA LEU A 57 6.65 3.83 30.08
C LEU A 57 5.74 3.41 31.25
N GLY A 58 5.07 2.27 31.14
CA GLY A 58 4.33 1.62 32.23
C GLY A 58 3.28 2.54 32.84
N LEU A 59 2.67 3.41 32.03
CA LEU A 59 1.57 4.25 32.45
C LEU A 59 0.22 3.52 32.35
N ASP A 60 0.22 2.30 31.82
CA ASP A 60 -0.96 1.44 31.75
C ASP A 60 -1.50 1.13 33.16
N PRO A 61 -2.73 1.58 33.50
CA PRO A 61 -3.35 1.35 34.80
C PRO A 61 -4.26 0.10 34.82
N ASN A 62 -4.24 -0.74 33.76
CA ASN A 62 -4.98 -2.01 33.70
C ASN A 62 -4.26 -3.18 34.39
#